data_AF-A0AAV8XI55-F1
#
_entry.id   AF-A0AAV8XI55-F1
#
_cell.length_a   1.000
_cell.length_b   1.000
_cell.length_c   1.000
_cell.angle_alpha   90.00
_cell.angle_beta   90.00
_cell.angle_gamma   90.00
#
_symmetry.space_group_name_H-M   'P 1'
#
loop_
_entity.id
_entity.type
_entity.pdbx_description
1 polymer ?
#
loop_
_entity_poly.entity_id
_entity_poly.type
_entity_poly.pdbx_seq_one_letter_code
_entity_poly.pdbx_strand_id
1 'polypeptide(L)'
;MLIRQNILPKSIKDACVTAFVFAIIPLIYYFELFVVLPKYYKQWSPSYMFHFCTGNFILFNLCSNLMAIILCDTSIRGRVLPTDLRPDWRFCSVCGDNFPAKVLALRHLQHLMLRSVVTHERNTTSKYDRGPWENVKIVLGDKWYLVWLSPWIESRLPCDGIDWSSMVSDKVK
;
A
#
# COMPACT_ATOMS: atom_id res chain seq x y z
N MET A 1 -6.05 1.82 11.99
CA MET A 1 -4.67 2.14 11.55
C MET A 1 -3.84 2.45 12.79
N LEU A 2 -2.69 1.81 12.99
CA LEU A 2 -1.76 2.20 14.05
C LEU A 2 -0.98 3.42 13.56
N ILE A 3 -1.00 4.51 14.32
CA ILE A 3 -0.30 5.75 13.97
C ILE A 3 1.14 5.65 14.48
N ARG A 4 2.09 5.86 13.58
CA ARG A 4 3.52 5.85 13.86
C ARG A 4 3.89 7.02 14.76
N GLN A 5 4.44 6.73 15.94
CA GLN A 5 4.83 7.76 16.92
C GLN A 5 6.13 8.50 16.54
N ASN A 6 7.07 7.81 15.87
CA ASN A 6 8.34 8.39 15.41
C ASN A 6 8.35 8.49 13.88
N ILE A 7 7.87 9.62 13.37
CA ILE A 7 7.67 9.86 11.93
C ILE A 7 9.00 9.95 11.17
N LEU A 8 10.07 10.40 11.83
CA LEU A 8 11.37 10.60 11.17
C LEU A 8 12.00 9.28 10.69
N PRO A 9 12.60 9.27 9.49
CA PRO A 9 13.33 8.13 8.97
C PRO A 9 14.57 7.86 9.83
N LYS A 10 14.75 6.60 10.22
CA LYS A 10 15.92 6.18 11.04
C LYS A 10 17.18 6.00 10.20
N SER A 11 17.02 5.75 8.90
CA SER A 11 18.11 5.59 7.94
C SER A 11 18.25 6.84 7.10
N ILE A 12 19.49 7.32 6.93
CA ILE A 12 19.82 8.47 6.09
C ILE A 12 19.40 8.21 4.63
N LYS A 13 19.52 6.97 4.15
CA LYS A 13 19.10 6.60 2.79
C LYS A 13 17.61 6.85 2.58
N ASP A 14 16.80 6.44 3.54
CA ASP A 14 15.34 6.62 3.49
C ASP A 14 14.98 8.11 3.60
N ALA A 15 15.74 8.88 4.39
CA ALA A 15 15.59 10.33 4.49
C ALA A 15 15.87 11.04 3.16
N CYS A 16 16.96 10.68 2.48
CA CYS A 16 17.32 11.25 1.19
C CYS A 16 16.27 10.95 0.11
N VAL A 17 15.80 9.71 0.03
CA VAL A 17 14.75 9.32 -0.93
C VAL A 17 13.45 10.08 -0.65
N THR A 18 13.07 10.16 0.63
CA THR A 18 11.87 10.89 1.05
C THR A 18 11.97 12.37 0.69
N ALA A 19 13.09 13.03 1.02
CA ALA A 19 13.32 14.44 0.70
C ALA A 19 13.32 14.70 -0.82
N PHE A 20 13.91 13.80 -1.61
CA PHE A 20 13.92 13.89 -3.06
C PHE A 20 12.49 13.87 -3.63
N VAL A 21 11.65 12.94 -3.16
CA VAL A 21 10.24 12.83 -3.57
C VAL A 21 9.46 14.10 -3.21
N PHE A 22 9.64 14.62 -2.00
CA PHE A 22 9.01 15.86 -1.56
C PHE A 22 9.49 17.11 -2.31
N ALA A 23 10.68 17.09 -2.92
CA ALA A 23 11.18 18.21 -3.71
C ALA A 23 10.74 18.13 -5.19
N ILE A 24 10.81 16.94 -5.79
CA ILE A 24 10.56 16.78 -7.23
C ILE A 24 9.07 16.89 -7.58
N ILE A 25 8.17 16.39 -6.72
CA ILE A 25 6.73 16.43 -6.98
C ILE A 25 6.21 17.89 -7.05
N PRO A 26 6.49 18.76 -6.06
CA PRO A 26 6.07 20.16 -6.15
C PRO A 26 6.74 20.92 -7.29
N LEU A 27 8.00 20.60 -7.61
CA LEU A 27 8.72 21.24 -8.71
C LEU A 27 8.05 20.94 -10.07
N ILE A 28 7.74 19.67 -10.33
CA ILE A 28 7.05 19.26 -11.56
C ILE A 28 5.67 19.90 -11.62
N TYR A 29 4.91 19.87 -10.53
CA TYR A 29 3.58 20.49 -10.46
C TYR A 29 3.61 21.99 -10.75
N TYR A 30 4.57 22.71 -10.16
CA TYR A 30 4.78 24.13 -10.42
C TYR A 30 5.09 24.38 -11.90
N PHE A 31 6.00 23.59 -12.47
CA PHE A 31 6.34 23.69 -13.90
C PHE A 31 5.12 23.44 -14.81
N GLU A 32 4.32 22.42 -14.52
CA GLU A 32 3.12 22.10 -15.29
C GLU A 32 2.08 23.24 -15.24
N LEU A 33 1.83 23.83 -14.07
CA LEU A 33 0.85 24.91 -13.94
C LEU A 33 1.31 26.24 -14.54
N PHE A 34 2.57 26.62 -14.33
CA PHE A 34 3.04 27.96 -14.70
C PHE A 34 3.72 28.02 -16.06
N VAL A 35 4.23 26.91 -16.58
CA VAL A 35 4.93 26.88 -17.88
C VAL A 35 4.11 26.14 -18.93
N VAL A 36 3.61 24.95 -18.62
CA VAL A 36 2.92 24.10 -19.61
C VAL A 36 1.51 24.60 -19.85
N LEU A 37 0.71 24.76 -18.78
CA LEU A 37 -0.71 25.08 -18.90
C LEU A 37 -1.01 26.40 -19.63
N PRO A 38 -0.37 27.55 -19.33
CA PRO A 38 -0.62 28.80 -20.05
C PRO A 38 -0.07 28.81 -21.48
N LYS A 39 0.83 27.88 -21.84
CA LYS A 39 1.34 27.75 -23.20
C LYS A 39 0.33 27.11 -24.16
N TYR A 40 -0.48 26.17 -23.66
CA TYR A 40 -1.42 25.40 -24.49
C TYR A 40 -2.87 25.89 -24.38
N TYR A 41 -3.29 26.40 -23.22
CA TYR A 41 -4.66 26.83 -22.98
C TYR A 41 -4.72 28.31 -22.69
N LYS A 42 -5.69 29.01 -23.29
CA LYS A 42 -5.99 30.39 -22.95
C LYS A 42 -6.36 30.48 -21.47
N GLN A 43 -5.75 31.45 -20.77
CA GLN A 43 -6.04 31.76 -19.38
C GLN A 43 -7.56 31.91 -19.17
N TRP A 44 -8.10 31.28 -18.14
CA TRP A 44 -9.53 31.27 -17.79
C TRP A 44 -10.47 30.56 -18.80
N SER A 45 -9.93 29.81 -19.76
CA SER A 45 -10.76 28.91 -20.58
C SER A 45 -11.37 27.76 -19.74
N PRO A 46 -12.55 27.22 -20.09
CA PRO A 46 -13.10 26.04 -19.43
C PRO A 46 -12.11 24.85 -19.40
N SER A 47 -11.36 24.63 -20.49
CA SER A 47 -10.34 23.56 -20.54
C SER A 47 -9.18 23.85 -19.58
N TYR A 48 -8.76 25.12 -19.46
CA TYR A 48 -7.76 25.53 -18.48
C TYR A 48 -8.25 25.23 -17.05
N MET A 49 -9.50 25.59 -16.73
CA MET A 49 -10.08 25.35 -15.42
C MET A 49 -10.23 23.85 -15.10
N PHE A 50 -10.60 23.03 -16.09
CA PHE A 50 -10.66 21.59 -15.95
C PHE A 50 -9.28 20.98 -15.64
N HIS A 51 -8.24 21.33 -16.40
CA HIS A 51 -6.88 20.86 -16.15
C HIS A 51 -6.32 21.34 -14.81
N PHE A 52 -6.64 22.58 -14.42
CA PHE A 52 -6.27 23.13 -13.12
C PHE A 52 -6.93 22.35 -11.97
N CYS A 53 -8.24 22.13 -12.03
CA CYS A 53 -8.97 21.39 -11.00
C CYS A 53 -8.53 19.92 -10.89
N THR A 54 -8.36 19.25 -12.03
CA THR A 54 -7.89 17.84 -12.05
C THR A 54 -6.45 17.72 -11.57
N GLY A 55 -5.57 18.64 -11.93
CA GLY A 55 -4.18 18.70 -11.43
C GLY A 55 -4.12 18.87 -9.91
N ASN A 56 -4.89 19.82 -9.35
CA ASN A 56 -4.97 20.00 -7.90
C ASN A 56 -5.54 18.75 -7.19
N PHE A 57 -6.55 18.11 -7.78
CA PHE A 57 -7.11 16.87 -7.24
C PHE A 57 -6.07 15.74 -7.21
N ILE A 58 -5.31 15.55 -8.28
CA ILE A 58 -4.24 14.54 -8.33
C ILE A 58 -3.17 14.82 -7.28
N LEU A 59 -2.72 16.08 -7.18
CA LEU A 59 -1.72 16.47 -6.18
C LEU A 59 -2.22 16.22 -4.75
N PHE A 60 -3.47 16.57 -4.45
CA PHE A 60 -4.08 16.29 -3.16
C PHE A 60 -4.06 14.80 -2.85
N ASN A 61 -4.45 13.94 -3.81
CA ASN A 61 -4.43 12.49 -3.64
C ASN A 61 -3.02 11.93 -3.47
N LEU A 62 -2.03 12.46 -4.18
CA LEU A 62 -0.64 12.04 -4.07
C LEU A 62 -0.04 12.39 -2.70
N CYS A 63 -0.19 13.64 -2.26
CA CYS A 63 0.28 14.09 -0.95
C CYS A 63 -0.39 13.33 0.19
N SER A 64 -1.70 13.09 0.04
CA SER A 64 -2.51 12.32 0.97
C SER A 64 -2.07 10.87 1.13
N ASN A 65 -1.84 10.18 0.01
CA ASN A 65 -1.30 8.83 -0.01
C ASN A 65 0.10 8.77 0.61
N LEU A 66 0.97 9.72 0.26
CA LEU A 66 2.32 9.80 0.83
C LEU A 66 2.28 10.02 2.36
N MET A 67 1.40 10.90 2.83
CA MET A 67 1.22 11.15 4.25
C MET A 67 0.71 9.90 4.98
N ALA A 68 -0.28 9.19 4.42
CA ALA A 68 -0.80 7.96 5.00
C ALA A 68 0.30 6.87 5.09
N ILE A 69 1.15 6.73 4.06
CA ILE A 69 2.28 5.79 4.09
C ILE A 69 3.27 6.15 5.20
N ILE A 70 3.58 7.43 5.38
CA ILE A 70 4.52 7.89 6.41
C ILE A 70 3.96 7.71 7.82
N LEU A 71 2.65 7.92 8.02
CA LEU A 71 1.97 7.83 9.30
C LEU A 71 1.54 6.40 9.68
N CYS A 72 1.33 5.52 8.71
CA CYS A 72 0.91 4.15 8.98
C CYS A 72 2.11 3.33 9.50
N ASP A 73 2.00 2.84 10.73
CA ASP A 73 2.97 1.89 11.25
C ASP A 73 2.64 0.48 10.72
N THR A 74 3.53 -0.08 9.90
CA THR A 74 3.43 -1.46 9.42
C THR A 74 4.01 -2.48 10.41
N SER A 75 4.44 -2.04 11.59
CA SER A 75 4.96 -2.92 12.65
C SER A 75 3.85 -3.76 13.29
N ILE A 76 4.21 -4.97 13.74
CA ILE A 76 3.31 -5.93 14.40
C ILE A 76 3.14 -5.62 15.91
N ARG A 77 3.79 -4.56 16.41
CA ARG A 77 3.82 -4.19 17.84
C ARG A 77 2.40 -4.12 18.44
N GLY A 78 2.15 -4.91 19.49
CA GLY A 78 0.88 -4.90 20.23
C GLY A 78 -0.19 -5.88 19.73
N ARG A 79 0.11 -6.73 18.73
CA ARG A 79 -0.72 -7.89 18.39
C ARG A 79 -0.16 -9.12 19.10
N VAL A 80 -0.98 -9.77 19.93
CA VAL A 80 -0.60 -11.05 20.57
C VAL A 80 -0.59 -12.12 19.50
N LEU A 81 0.60 -12.53 19.09
CA LEU A 81 0.78 -13.72 18.25
C LEU A 81 0.78 -14.97 19.13
N PRO A 82 0.29 -16.11 18.63
CA PRO A 82 0.40 -17.38 19.35
C PRO A 82 1.88 -17.71 19.58
N THR A 83 2.21 -18.04 20.83
CA THR A 83 3.58 -18.38 21.27
C THR A 83 4.07 -19.70 20.68
N ASP A 84 3.16 -20.55 20.22
CA ASP A 84 3.47 -21.86 19.64
C ASP A 84 4.29 -21.70 18.36
N LEU A 85 5.55 -22.13 18.45
CA LEU A 85 6.50 -22.08 17.35
C LEU A 85 6.11 -23.15 16.31
N ARG A 86 5.34 -22.75 15.29
CA ARG A 86 5.17 -23.58 14.10
C ARG A 86 6.50 -23.64 13.34
N PRO A 87 6.83 -24.75 12.65
CA PRO A 87 8.15 -24.97 12.05
C PRO A 87 8.63 -23.89 11.07
N ASP A 88 7.72 -23.07 10.52
CA ASP A 88 8.03 -22.01 9.53
C ASP A 88 8.11 -20.58 10.11
N TRP A 89 8.10 -20.42 11.43
CA TRP A 89 8.08 -19.11 12.10
C TRP A 89 9.49 -18.64 12.46
N ARG A 90 9.72 -17.32 12.35
CA ARG A 90 11.01 -16.70 12.71
C ARG A 90 10.83 -15.80 13.92
N PHE A 91 11.84 -15.76 14.77
CA PHE A 91 11.87 -14.90 15.94
C PHE A 91 12.48 -13.54 15.60
N CYS A 92 11.80 -12.45 15.96
CA CYS A 92 12.34 -11.10 15.78
C CYS A 92 13.01 -10.67 17.08
N SER A 93 14.34 -10.66 17.11
CA SER A 93 15.08 -10.20 18.30
C SER A 93 14.84 -8.72 18.64
N VAL A 94 14.38 -7.91 17.69
CA VAL A 94 14.04 -6.49 17.90
C VAL A 94 12.63 -6.32 18.49
N CYS A 95 11.72 -7.23 18.18
CA CYS A 95 10.30 -7.12 18.47
C CYS A 95 9.92 -7.92 19.73
N GLY A 96 10.64 -9.01 20.02
CA GLY A 96 10.32 -9.95 21.09
C GLY A 96 9.24 -10.98 20.72
N ASP A 97 8.70 -10.91 19.50
CA ASP A 97 7.60 -11.75 19.05
C ASP A 97 8.05 -12.77 17.99
N ASN A 98 7.40 -13.94 18.00
CA ASN A 98 7.45 -14.91 16.91
C ASN A 98 6.53 -14.41 15.80
N PHE A 99 7.11 -14.14 14.63
CA PHE A 99 6.33 -13.75 13.47
C PHE A 99 6.42 -14.88 12.44
N PRO A 100 5.34 -15.20 11.71
CA PRO A 100 5.51 -15.97 10.50
C PRO A 100 6.51 -15.19 9.64
N ALA A 101 7.44 -15.87 8.97
CA ALA A 101 8.47 -15.21 8.13
C ALA A 101 7.90 -14.30 7.01
N LYS A 102 6.58 -14.10 6.97
CA LYS A 102 5.69 -13.59 5.92
C LYS A 102 5.04 -12.22 6.20
N VAL A 103 5.57 -11.37 7.09
CA VAL A 103 4.99 -10.00 7.30
C VAL A 103 5.77 -8.87 6.60
N LEU A 104 6.89 -9.16 5.93
CA LEU A 104 7.66 -8.13 5.25
C LEU A 104 7.87 -8.46 3.76
N ALA A 105 6.98 -7.99 2.88
CA ALA A 105 7.32 -7.82 1.46
C ALA A 105 6.29 -6.95 0.71
N LEU A 106 6.33 -5.64 0.94
CA LEU A 106 5.77 -4.60 0.07
C LEU A 106 6.52 -4.50 -1.29
N ARG A 107 6.89 -5.61 -1.95
CA ARG A 107 7.73 -5.51 -3.16
C ARG A 107 7.35 -6.36 -4.37
N HIS A 108 6.19 -7.01 -4.43
CA HIS A 108 5.71 -7.58 -5.71
C HIS A 108 4.17 -7.61 -5.79
N LEU A 109 3.54 -6.44 -5.88
CA LEU A 109 2.07 -6.26 -5.98
C LEU A 109 1.40 -7.08 -7.10
N GLN A 110 2.06 -7.30 -8.24
CA GLN A 110 1.42 -7.98 -9.38
C GLN A 110 1.26 -9.50 -9.19
N HIS A 111 2.19 -10.17 -8.51
CA HIS A 111 2.09 -11.62 -8.23
C HIS A 111 1.22 -11.92 -7.00
N LEU A 112 1.21 -11.02 -6.02
CA LEU A 112 0.41 -11.16 -4.81
C LEU A 112 -1.08 -10.90 -5.07
N MET A 113 -1.42 -9.82 -5.78
CA MET A 113 -2.82 -9.39 -5.98
C MET A 113 -3.59 -10.29 -6.94
N LEU A 114 -2.92 -10.86 -7.95
CA LEU A 114 -3.60 -11.60 -9.01
C LEU A 114 -3.54 -13.12 -8.82
N ARG A 115 -2.53 -13.64 -8.12
CA ARG A 115 -2.37 -15.08 -7.88
C ARG A 115 -2.52 -15.48 -6.41
N SER A 116 -2.65 -14.52 -5.48
CA SER A 116 -2.61 -14.77 -4.03
C SER A 116 -1.37 -15.56 -3.60
N VAL A 117 -0.23 -15.28 -4.24
CA VAL A 117 1.03 -15.98 -3.99
C VAL A 117 2.03 -15.04 -3.34
N VAL A 118 2.59 -15.46 -2.20
CA VAL A 118 3.72 -14.78 -1.56
C VAL A 118 5.02 -15.07 -2.31
N THR A 119 6.02 -14.18 -2.25
CA THR A 119 7.28 -14.32 -3.00
C THR A 119 7.95 -15.69 -2.89
N HIS A 120 7.82 -16.35 -1.73
CA HIS A 120 8.33 -17.71 -1.49
C HIS A 120 7.58 -18.80 -2.27
N GLU A 121 6.29 -18.60 -2.55
CA GLU A 121 5.42 -19.56 -3.21
C GLU A 121 5.33 -19.29 -4.73
N ARG A 122 6.20 -18.42 -5.28
CA ARG A 122 6.16 -17.95 -6.68
C ARG A 122 6.11 -19.09 -7.71
N ASN A 123 6.76 -20.21 -7.39
CA ASN A 123 6.86 -21.39 -8.26
C ASN A 123 5.94 -22.54 -7.82
N THR A 124 5.04 -22.31 -6.86
CA THR A 124 4.12 -23.30 -6.31
C THR A 124 2.70 -22.98 -6.74
N THR A 125 1.85 -24.00 -6.86
CA THR A 125 0.41 -23.81 -7.05
C THR A 125 -0.20 -23.13 -5.81
N SER A 126 -0.85 -21.98 -6.05
CA SER A 126 -1.46 -21.18 -4.99
C SER A 126 -2.66 -21.90 -4.38
N LYS A 127 -2.58 -22.20 -3.08
CA LYS A 127 -3.72 -22.79 -2.34
C LYS A 127 -4.83 -21.80 -2.06
N TYR A 128 -4.56 -20.52 -2.21
CA TYR A 128 -5.44 -19.40 -1.86
C TYR A 128 -5.93 -18.63 -3.09
N ASP A 129 -5.65 -19.11 -4.30
CA ASP A 129 -6.12 -18.50 -5.53
C ASP A 129 -7.61 -18.81 -5.77
N ARG A 130 -8.45 -17.77 -5.58
CA ARG A 130 -9.91 -17.81 -5.82
C ARG A 130 -10.30 -17.10 -7.11
N GLY A 131 -9.33 -16.75 -7.94
CA GLY A 131 -9.52 -15.96 -9.14
C GLY A 131 -9.18 -14.48 -8.94
N PRO A 132 -8.97 -13.74 -10.04
CA PRO A 132 -8.34 -12.42 -10.00
C PRO A 132 -9.12 -11.39 -9.18
N TRP A 133 -10.45 -11.39 -9.23
CA TRP A 133 -11.27 -10.41 -8.50
C TRP A 133 -11.40 -10.72 -7.01
N GLU A 134 -11.56 -11.99 -6.65
CA GLU A 134 -11.58 -12.42 -5.24
C GLU A 134 -10.21 -12.21 -4.58
N ASN A 135 -9.12 -12.47 -5.31
CA ASN A 135 -7.77 -12.20 -4.82
C ASN A 135 -7.57 -10.69 -4.55
N VAL A 136 -8.05 -9.82 -5.44
CA VAL A 136 -8.03 -8.37 -5.22
C VAL A 136 -8.86 -7.97 -4.01
N LYS A 137 -10.05 -8.57 -3.82
CA LYS A 137 -10.92 -8.31 -2.67
C LYS A 137 -10.30 -8.79 -1.35
N ILE A 138 -9.56 -9.89 -1.36
CA ILE A 138 -8.81 -10.38 -0.20
C ILE A 138 -7.74 -9.37 0.24
N VAL A 139 -7.06 -8.74 -0.71
CA VAL A 139 -5.97 -7.79 -0.41
C VAL A 139 -6.46 -6.37 -0.11
N LEU A 140 -7.45 -5.88 -0.87
CA LEU A 140 -7.93 -4.49 -0.79
C LEU A 140 -9.25 -4.34 -0.02
N GLY A 141 -9.92 -5.42 0.35
CA GLY A 141 -11.18 -5.44 1.09
C GLY A 141 -12.43 -5.19 0.24
N ASP A 142 -13.58 -5.10 0.89
CA ASP A 142 -14.90 -5.00 0.22
C ASP A 142 -15.05 -3.77 -0.68
N LYS A 143 -14.42 -2.66 -0.31
CA LYS A 143 -14.48 -1.37 -1.03
C LYS A 143 -13.26 -1.14 -1.91
N TRP A 144 -12.66 -2.21 -2.44
CA TRP A 144 -11.41 -2.16 -3.20
C TRP A 144 -11.39 -1.10 -4.32
N TYR A 145 -12.52 -0.87 -4.99
CA TYR A 145 -12.66 0.12 -6.07
C TYR A 145 -12.54 1.57 -5.58
N LEU A 146 -12.91 1.85 -4.32
CA LEU A 146 -12.81 3.18 -3.72
C LEU A 146 -11.43 3.43 -3.12
N VAL A 147 -10.71 2.39 -2.67
CA VAL A 147 -9.38 2.52 -2.04
C VAL A 147 -8.37 3.19 -2.99
N TRP A 148 -8.55 3.06 -4.31
CA TRP A 148 -7.72 3.75 -5.30
C TRP A 148 -7.84 5.27 -5.26
N LEU A 149 -8.98 5.79 -4.80
CA LEU A 149 -9.25 7.22 -4.75
C LEU A 149 -8.62 7.87 -3.52
N SER A 150 -8.51 7.16 -2.40
CA SER A 150 -7.99 7.77 -1.18
C SER A 150 -7.57 6.70 -0.16
N PRO A 151 -6.45 6.92 0.55
CA PRO A 151 -5.94 5.99 1.55
C PRO A 151 -6.77 5.99 2.83
N TRP A 152 -7.63 7.01 3.03
CA TRP A 152 -8.49 7.12 4.22
C TRP A 152 -9.83 6.42 4.06
N ILE A 153 -10.08 5.80 2.90
CA ILE A 153 -11.27 5.00 2.71
C ILE A 153 -11.04 3.66 3.38
N GLU A 154 -11.70 3.46 4.53
CA GLU A 154 -11.65 2.19 5.24
C GLU A 154 -12.38 1.12 4.43
N SER A 155 -11.60 0.16 3.94
CA SER A 155 -12.09 -1.05 3.30
C SER A 155 -11.89 -2.21 4.26
N ARG A 156 -12.99 -2.85 4.67
CA ARG A 156 -12.93 -3.99 5.59
C ARG A 156 -12.35 -5.19 4.86
N LEU A 157 -11.33 -5.79 5.46
CA LEU A 157 -10.71 -7.01 4.96
C LEU A 157 -11.57 -8.22 5.37
N PRO A 158 -11.68 -9.24 4.50
CA PRO A 158 -12.48 -10.43 4.78
C PRO A 158 -11.83 -11.39 5.81
N CYS A 159 -10.55 -11.20 6.13
CA CYS A 159 -9.81 -11.99 7.13
C CYS A 159 -8.97 -11.11 8.06
N ASP A 160 -8.58 -11.72 9.19
CA ASP A 160 -7.70 -11.15 10.20
C ASP A 160 -6.21 -11.21 9.84
N GLY A 161 -5.86 -11.92 8.75
CA GLY A 161 -4.49 -12.12 8.29
C GLY A 161 -3.71 -13.21 9.03
N ILE A 162 -4.33 -13.91 9.99
CA ILE A 162 -3.72 -14.95 10.83
C ILE A 162 -4.34 -16.31 10.52
N ASP A 163 -5.68 -16.39 10.51
CA ASP A 163 -6.39 -17.61 10.14
C ASP A 163 -6.88 -17.53 8.68
N TRP A 164 -6.27 -18.37 7.84
CA TRP A 164 -6.58 -18.49 6.42
C TRP A 164 -7.33 -19.78 6.07
N SER A 165 -7.76 -20.56 7.09
CA SER A 165 -8.41 -21.86 6.90
C SER A 165 -9.71 -21.76 6.09
N SER A 166 -10.48 -20.71 6.30
CA SER A 166 -11.70 -20.39 5.55
C SER A 166 -11.45 -19.90 4.11
N MET A 167 -10.19 -19.60 3.76
CA MET A 167 -9.79 -18.99 2.50
C MET A 167 -9.12 -19.94 1.50
N VAL A 168 -8.98 -21.22 1.85
CA VAL A 168 -8.45 -22.25 0.93
C VAL A 168 -9.35 -22.37 -0.30
N SER A 169 -8.74 -22.48 -1.48
CA SER A 169 -9.43 -22.63 -2.77
C SER A 169 -10.01 -24.03 -2.91
N ASP A 170 -11.26 -24.13 -3.36
CA ASP A 170 -11.91 -25.43 -3.62
C ASP A 170 -11.24 -26.21 -4.75
N LYS A 171 -10.39 -25.56 -5.56
CA LYS A 171 -9.61 -26.18 -6.63
C LYS A 171 -8.52 -27.15 -6.14
N VAL A 172 -8.23 -27.16 -4.84
CA VAL A 172 -7.17 -27.96 -4.21
C VAL A 172 -7.73 -29.14 -3.40
N LYS A 173 -9.07 -29.30 -3.35
CA LYS A 173 -9.72 -30.47 -2.76
C LYS A 173 -9.71 -31.67 -3.69
#